data_AF-A0A2V6HGH8-F1
#
_entry.id   AF-A0A2V6HGH8-F1
#
_cell.length_a   1.000
_cell.length_b   1.000
_cell.length_c   1.000
_cell.angle_alpha   90.00
_cell.angle_beta   90.00
_cell.angle_gamma   90.00
#
_symmetry.space_group_name_H-M   'P 1'
#
loop_
_entity.id
_entity.type
_entity.pdbx_description
1 polymer ?
#
loop_
_entity_poly.entity_id
_entity_poly.type
_entity_poly.pdbx_seq_one_letter_code
_entity_poly.pdbx_strand_id
1 'polypeptide(L)'
;RDGKLLLISFSSCTAKYGDRVLFNPDWGMYDMAVGERISSVFNGAADKDAYNQVALIPRERTIKVPSYAKRKRLENLYQQVRKIRGSKTGYERLGEIWETQQAEHPEDWLLSMEIFEILDQTDQQRELKTKIEKFLNEKKGKTKDLSTLISWGFRLVEYHKRPEYQAVLHDSPN
;
A
#
# COMPACT_ATOMS: atom_id res chain seq x y z
N ARG A 1 12.65 -33.50 -2.58
CA ARG A 1 11.98 -33.22 -1.29
C ARG A 1 12.87 -32.20 -0.59
N ASP A 2 12.72 -30.92 -0.90
CA ASP A 2 13.64 -29.87 -0.46
C ASP A 2 13.21 -29.37 0.92
N GLY A 3 13.95 -29.74 1.96
CA GLY A 3 13.65 -29.58 3.39
C GLY A 3 13.43 -28.14 3.87
N LYS A 4 12.42 -27.46 3.33
CA LYS A 4 11.90 -26.18 3.81
C LYS A 4 11.00 -26.46 5.01
N LEU A 5 11.37 -25.92 6.15
CA LEU A 5 10.58 -25.98 7.37
C LEU A 5 9.33 -25.11 7.17
N LEU A 6 8.16 -25.73 6.96
CA LEU A 6 6.90 -25.02 6.66
C LEU A 6 6.06 -24.77 7.92
N LEU A 7 6.25 -25.59 8.96
CA LEU A 7 5.44 -25.58 10.16
C LEU A 7 6.29 -26.04 11.35
N ILE A 8 6.17 -25.33 12.47
CA ILE A 8 6.74 -25.73 13.76
C ILE A 8 5.60 -25.88 14.75
N SER A 9 5.44 -27.08 15.29
CA SER A 9 4.46 -27.37 16.33
C SER A 9 5.12 -27.29 17.70
N PHE A 10 4.51 -26.52 18.60
CA PHE A 10 4.94 -26.41 19.98
C PHE A 10 3.91 -27.07 20.89
N SER A 11 4.40 -27.88 21.83
CA SER A 11 3.61 -28.40 22.94
C SER A 11 3.89 -27.56 24.18
N SER A 12 2.87 -27.37 25.03
CA SER A 12 2.99 -26.68 26.32
C SER A 12 3.58 -25.26 26.23
N CYS A 13 3.29 -24.52 25.16
CA CYS A 13 3.79 -23.15 24.98
C CYS A 13 2.71 -22.09 25.22
N THR A 14 3.12 -20.92 25.70
CA THR A 14 2.28 -19.73 25.81
C THR A 14 2.83 -18.66 24.87
N ALA A 15 2.02 -18.16 23.93
CA ALA A 15 2.39 -17.04 23.07
C ALA A 15 1.80 -15.74 23.63
N LYS A 16 2.61 -14.69 23.73
CA LYS A 16 2.18 -13.37 24.22
C LYS A 16 2.65 -12.25 23.29
N TYR A 17 1.86 -11.19 23.21
CA TYR A 17 2.24 -9.92 22.58
C TYR A 17 2.05 -8.78 23.59
N GLY A 18 3.16 -8.27 24.12
CA GLY A 18 3.14 -7.45 25.34
C GLY A 18 2.48 -8.21 26.50
N ASP A 19 1.49 -7.59 27.13
CA ASP A 19 0.72 -8.19 28.23
C ASP A 19 -0.42 -9.12 27.77
N ARG A 20 -0.71 -9.18 26.47
CA ARG A 20 -1.82 -9.98 25.93
C ARG A 20 -1.40 -11.42 25.65
N VAL A 21 -2.11 -12.38 26.23
CA VAL A 21 -1.96 -13.81 25.89
C VAL A 21 -2.66 -14.09 24.56
N LEU A 22 -1.89 -14.51 23.56
CA LEU A 22 -2.36 -14.90 22.23
C LEU A 22 -2.59 -16.41 22.11
N PHE A 23 -1.87 -17.19 22.89
CA PHE A 23 -2.04 -18.65 22.98
C PHE A 23 -1.70 -19.14 24.38
N ASN A 24 -2.52 -20.05 24.93
CA ASN A 24 -2.29 -20.72 26.20
C ASN A 24 -2.20 -22.24 25.96
N PRO A 25 -1.25 -22.95 26.61
CA PRO A 25 -1.09 -24.40 26.44
C PRO A 25 -2.35 -25.23 26.75
N ASP A 26 -3.27 -24.73 27.59
CA ASP A 26 -4.55 -25.38 27.88
C ASP A 26 -5.46 -25.48 26.64
N TRP A 27 -5.18 -24.67 25.60
CA TRP A 27 -5.93 -24.67 24.34
C TRP A 27 -5.43 -25.73 23.35
N GLY A 28 -4.34 -26.43 23.69
CA GLY A 28 -3.82 -27.55 22.93
C GLY A 28 -2.46 -27.27 22.28
N MET A 29 -2.23 -27.89 21.13
CA MET A 29 -0.98 -27.77 20.38
C MET A 29 -0.98 -26.47 19.57
N TYR A 30 0.14 -25.73 19.61
CA TYR A 30 0.30 -24.51 18.83
C TYR A 30 1.08 -24.80 17.56
N ASP A 31 0.41 -24.64 16.42
CA ASP A 31 1.06 -24.75 15.11
C ASP A 31 1.44 -23.36 14.59
N MET A 32 2.74 -23.11 14.47
CA MET A 32 3.27 -21.88 13.90
C MET A 32 3.70 -22.12 12.46
N ALA A 33 3.00 -21.50 11.51
CA ALA A 33 3.44 -21.46 10.12
C ALA A 33 4.64 -20.51 9.99
N VAL A 34 5.82 -21.05 9.69
CA VAL A 34 7.06 -20.28 9.53
C VAL A 34 7.28 -20.06 8.05
N GLY A 35 6.77 -18.94 7.54
CA GLY A 35 7.00 -18.49 6.17
C GLY A 35 8.13 -17.46 6.10
N GLU A 36 8.93 -17.53 5.03
CA GLU A 36 9.88 -16.48 4.68
C GLU A 36 9.19 -15.12 4.55
N ARG A 37 9.93 -14.04 4.86
CA ARG A 37 9.46 -12.64 4.93
C ARG A 37 8.49 -12.30 3.78
N ILE A 38 7.22 -12.08 4.11
CA ILE A 38 6.21 -11.61 3.16
C ILE A 38 6.59 -10.19 2.74
N SER A 39 7.12 -10.04 1.53
CA SER A 39 7.57 -8.75 0.99
C SER A 39 6.46 -7.96 0.29
N SER A 40 5.35 -8.59 -0.07
CA SER A 40 4.12 -7.96 -0.57
C SER A 40 2.94 -8.95 -0.59
N VAL A 41 1.71 -8.44 -0.49
CA VAL A 41 0.47 -9.24 -0.60
C VAL A 41 -0.34 -8.71 -1.77
N PHE A 42 -0.73 -9.59 -2.70
CA PHE A 42 -1.61 -9.26 -3.82
C PHE A 42 -3.03 -9.73 -3.48
N ASN A 43 -4.02 -8.83 -3.49
CA ASN A 43 -5.43 -9.13 -3.21
C ASN A 43 -6.11 -9.84 -4.40
N GLY A 44 -5.53 -10.93 -4.89
CA GLY A 44 -6.17 -11.83 -5.85
C GLY A 44 -6.82 -13.02 -5.12
N ALA A 45 -7.96 -13.49 -5.59
CA ALA A 45 -8.72 -14.59 -4.97
C ALA A 45 -7.86 -15.85 -4.75
N ALA A 46 -8.15 -16.55 -3.64
CA ALA A 46 -7.36 -17.67 -3.12
C ALA A 46 -7.63 -19.04 -3.79
N ASP A 47 -8.54 -19.13 -4.76
CA ASP A 47 -8.86 -20.40 -5.44
C ASP A 47 -8.54 -20.30 -6.95
N LYS A 48 -7.41 -20.92 -7.32
CA LYS A 48 -6.96 -21.13 -8.71
C LYS A 48 -7.15 -22.60 -9.13
N ASP A 49 -7.82 -23.44 -8.34
CA ASP A 49 -7.84 -24.88 -8.55
C ASP A 49 -8.71 -25.32 -9.75
N ALA A 50 -9.40 -24.37 -10.40
CA ALA A 50 -10.07 -24.58 -11.69
C ALA A 50 -9.23 -24.20 -12.94
N TYR A 51 -7.95 -23.83 -12.80
CA TYR A 51 -7.17 -23.36 -13.95
C TYR A 51 -5.83 -24.09 -14.12
N ASN A 52 -5.92 -25.33 -14.59
CA ASN A 52 -4.78 -26.02 -15.17
C ASN A 52 -4.48 -25.45 -16.57
N GLN A 53 -3.87 -24.26 -16.64
CA GLN A 53 -3.21 -23.84 -17.87
C GLN A 53 -1.78 -24.34 -17.85
N VAL A 54 -1.55 -25.38 -18.65
CA VAL A 54 -0.21 -25.76 -19.11
C VAL A 54 0.47 -24.49 -19.62
N ALA A 55 1.45 -24.00 -18.87
CA ALA A 55 2.19 -22.80 -19.22
C ALA A 55 2.97 -23.07 -20.52
N LEU A 56 2.41 -22.67 -21.66
CA LEU A 56 3.16 -22.52 -22.90
C LEU A 56 4.17 -21.41 -22.67
N ILE A 57 5.42 -21.78 -22.39
CA ILE A 57 6.54 -20.84 -22.28
C ILE A 57 6.76 -20.25 -23.68
N PRO A 58 6.42 -18.97 -23.94
CA PRO A 58 6.62 -18.39 -25.26
C PRO A 58 8.12 -18.24 -25.52
N ARG A 59 8.60 -18.78 -26.64
CA ARG A 59 10.00 -18.67 -27.07
C ARG A 59 10.39 -17.29 -27.61
N GLU A 60 9.47 -16.33 -27.60
CA GLU A 60 9.72 -14.98 -28.10
C GLU A 60 10.16 -14.05 -26.97
N ARG A 61 11.38 -13.50 -27.11
CA ARG A 61 11.86 -12.43 -26.24
C ARG A 61 10.94 -11.24 -26.40
N THR A 62 10.19 -10.92 -25.35
CA THR A 62 9.33 -9.74 -25.29
C THR A 62 10.16 -8.52 -25.68
N ILE A 63 9.82 -7.90 -26.81
CA ILE A 63 10.38 -6.62 -27.22
C ILE A 63 10.11 -5.66 -26.05
N LYS A 64 11.16 -5.18 -25.37
CA LYS A 64 11.01 -4.22 -24.27
C LYS A 64 10.51 -2.91 -24.86
N VAL A 65 9.19 -2.74 -24.82
CA VAL A 65 8.45 -1.59 -25.32
C VAL A 65 8.92 -0.30 -24.61
N PRO A 66 8.87 0.89 -25.26
CA PRO A 66 9.19 2.23 -24.70
C PRO A 66 8.54 2.60 -23.35
N SER A 67 7.62 1.78 -22.85
CA SER A 67 6.95 1.86 -21.56
C SER A 67 7.90 2.03 -20.35
N TYR A 68 9.14 1.53 -20.44
CA TYR A 68 10.08 1.60 -19.31
C TYR A 68 10.41 3.05 -18.91
N ALA A 69 10.65 3.95 -19.86
CA ALA A 69 11.05 5.32 -19.54
C ALA A 69 9.90 6.11 -18.88
N LYS A 70 8.67 5.93 -19.36
CA LYS A 70 7.48 6.55 -18.78
C LYS A 70 7.21 5.99 -17.37
N ARG A 71 7.24 4.67 -17.20
CA ARG A 71 7.07 4.03 -15.88
C ARG A 71 8.13 4.45 -14.88
N LYS A 72 9.41 4.48 -15.29
CA LYS A 72 10.52 4.91 -14.45
C LYS A 72 10.37 6.37 -13.98
N ARG A 73 9.80 7.24 -14.82
CA ARG A 73 9.48 8.62 -14.43
C ARG A 73 8.41 8.67 -13.35
N LEU A 74 7.30 7.94 -13.51
CA LEU A 74 6.28 7.82 -12.48
C LEU A 74 6.85 7.28 -11.17
N GLU A 75 7.61 6.19 -11.22
CA GLU A 75 8.26 5.59 -10.05
C GLU A 75 9.17 6.61 -9.33
N ASN A 76 9.88 7.46 -10.07
CA ASN A 76 10.68 8.54 -9.48
C ASN A 76 9.81 9.60 -8.78
N LEU A 77 8.65 9.96 -9.34
CA LEU A 77 7.71 10.88 -8.67
C LEU A 77 7.22 10.28 -7.34
N TYR A 78 6.85 8.99 -7.31
CA TYR A 78 6.51 8.28 -6.07
C TYR A 78 7.66 8.28 -5.05
N GLN A 79 8.89 8.03 -5.50
CA GLN A 79 10.06 8.05 -4.62
C GLN A 79 10.28 9.44 -4.01
N GLN A 80 10.02 10.52 -4.74
CA GLN A 80 10.13 11.89 -4.23
C GLN A 80 9.08 12.18 -3.15
N VAL A 81 7.81 11.83 -3.40
CA VAL A 81 6.73 11.99 -2.41
C VAL A 81 7.02 11.19 -1.15
N ARG A 82 7.50 9.94 -1.30
CA ARG A 82 7.89 9.10 -0.16
C ARG A 82 9.05 9.70 0.65
N LYS A 83 10.04 10.31 -0.02
CA LYS A 83 11.13 11.01 0.66
C LYS A 83 10.61 12.19 1.46
N ILE A 84 9.75 13.03 0.88
CA ILE A 84 9.12 14.17 1.56
C ILE A 84 8.34 13.70 2.80
N ARG A 85 7.56 12.61 2.66
CA ARG A 85 6.83 12.00 3.78
C ARG A 85 7.76 11.55 4.92
N GLY A 86 8.88 10.91 4.58
CA GLY A 86 9.84 10.40 5.56
C GLY A 86 10.67 11.50 6.22
N SER A 87 11.12 12.50 5.45
CA SER A 87 11.94 13.60 5.96
C SER A 87 11.11 14.68 6.66
N LYS A 88 9.79 14.73 6.42
CA LYS A 88 8.87 15.76 6.90
C LYS A 88 9.29 17.19 6.50
N THR A 89 9.96 17.31 5.37
CA THR A 89 10.52 18.57 4.83
C THR A 89 10.34 18.59 3.31
N GLY A 90 10.36 19.78 2.70
CA GLY A 90 10.31 19.93 1.25
C GLY A 90 8.89 19.90 0.65
N TYR A 91 7.87 20.25 1.45
CA TYR A 91 6.47 20.19 1.02
C TYR A 91 6.15 21.13 -0.14
N GLU A 92 6.88 22.25 -0.28
CA GLU A 92 6.76 23.20 -1.39
C GLU A 92 6.88 22.52 -2.77
N ARG A 93 7.63 21.41 -2.85
CA ARG A 93 7.83 20.65 -4.08
C ARG A 93 6.63 19.78 -4.46
N LEU A 94 5.68 19.56 -3.55
CA LEU A 94 4.49 18.73 -3.83
C LEU A 94 3.63 19.31 -4.96
N GLY A 95 3.57 20.64 -5.08
CA GLY A 95 2.87 21.30 -6.19
C GLY A 95 3.48 20.94 -7.54
N GLU A 96 4.80 21.12 -7.68
CA GLU A 96 5.54 20.79 -8.91
C GLU A 96 5.45 19.30 -9.27
N ILE A 97 5.54 18.43 -8.27
CA ILE A 97 5.40 16.97 -8.46
C ILE A 97 4.00 16.65 -8.99
N TRP A 98 2.97 17.25 -8.41
CA TRP A 98 1.59 17.03 -8.84
C TRP A 98 1.35 17.53 -10.27
N GLU A 99 1.83 18.72 -10.62
CA GLU A 99 1.73 19.24 -11.99
C GLU A 99 2.45 18.34 -13.00
N THR A 100 3.63 17.86 -12.65
CA THR A 100 4.39 16.92 -13.49
C THR A 100 3.63 15.60 -13.67
N GLN A 101 3.04 15.06 -12.59
CA GLN A 101 2.20 13.86 -12.67
C GLN A 101 0.99 14.09 -13.56
N GLN A 102 0.31 15.23 -13.46
CA GLN A 102 -0.86 15.52 -14.30
C GLN A 102 -0.50 15.64 -15.78
N ALA A 103 0.65 16.23 -16.10
CA ALA A 103 1.12 16.36 -17.49
C ALA A 103 1.54 15.02 -18.09
N GLU A 104 2.32 14.21 -17.37
CA GLU A 104 2.90 12.98 -17.92
C GLU A 104 2.04 11.73 -17.69
N HIS A 105 1.29 11.71 -16.58
CA HIS A 105 0.57 10.55 -16.04
C HIS A 105 -0.85 10.92 -15.55
N PRO A 106 -1.71 11.50 -16.41
CA PRO A 106 -3.02 12.01 -16.00
C PRO A 106 -3.99 10.95 -15.47
N GLU A 107 -3.74 9.66 -15.73
CA GLU A 107 -4.57 8.55 -15.23
C GLU A 107 -4.13 8.02 -13.86
N ASP A 108 -2.99 8.47 -13.34
CA ASP A 108 -2.50 8.06 -12.02
C ASP A 108 -3.20 8.87 -10.91
N TRP A 109 -4.26 8.30 -10.34
CA TRP A 109 -4.98 8.91 -9.22
C TRP A 109 -4.30 8.66 -7.86
N LEU A 110 -3.48 7.61 -7.77
CA LEU A 110 -2.93 7.15 -6.50
C LEU A 110 -1.84 8.10 -5.99
N LEU A 111 -0.96 8.64 -6.85
CA LEU A 111 0.03 9.62 -6.41
C LEU A 111 -0.65 10.91 -5.92
N SER A 112 -1.70 11.35 -6.63
CA SER A 112 -2.54 12.47 -6.19
C SER A 112 -3.12 12.21 -4.78
N MET A 113 -3.57 10.98 -4.49
CA MET A 113 -4.08 10.60 -3.18
C MET A 113 -2.99 10.61 -2.09
N GLU A 114 -1.77 10.14 -2.40
CA GLU A 114 -0.65 10.21 -1.45
C GLU A 114 -0.26 11.65 -1.10
N ILE A 115 -0.27 12.55 -2.09
CA ILE A 115 0.00 13.97 -1.87
C ILE A 115 -1.12 14.59 -1.03
N PHE A 116 -2.39 14.27 -1.33
CA PHE A 116 -3.54 14.73 -0.54
C PHE A 116 -3.42 14.33 0.95
N GLU A 117 -3.03 13.08 1.23
CA GLU A 117 -2.82 12.60 2.61
C GLU A 117 -1.75 13.43 3.33
N ILE A 118 -0.62 13.71 2.68
CA ILE A 118 0.46 14.51 3.28
C ILE A 118 -0.01 15.93 3.57
N LEU A 119 -0.68 16.59 2.62
CA LEU A 119 -1.20 17.94 2.80
C LEU A 119 -2.28 17.99 3.89
N ASP A 120 -3.09 16.95 4.00
CA ASP A 120 -4.13 16.83 5.03
C ASP A 120 -3.55 16.63 6.45
N GLN A 121 -2.45 15.89 6.58
CA GLN A 121 -1.75 15.70 7.85
C GLN A 121 -0.95 16.92 8.31
N THR A 122 -0.39 17.67 7.37
CA THR A 122 0.51 18.80 7.65
C THR A 122 -0.20 20.14 7.69
N ASP A 123 -1.45 20.19 7.21
CA ASP A 123 -2.24 21.41 6.98
C ASP A 123 -1.51 22.48 6.13
N GLN A 124 -0.61 22.01 5.25
CA GLN A 124 0.14 22.88 4.34
C GLN A 124 -0.52 22.97 2.97
N GLN A 125 -0.31 24.10 2.27
CA GLN A 125 -0.78 24.34 0.90
C GLN A 125 -2.26 23.97 0.67
N ARG A 126 -3.15 24.57 1.46
CA ARG A 126 -4.61 24.33 1.42
C ARG A 126 -5.23 24.49 0.03
N GLU A 127 -4.70 25.40 -0.78
CA GLU A 127 -5.12 25.58 -2.17
C GLU A 127 -4.80 24.36 -3.04
N LEU A 128 -3.59 23.82 -2.93
CA LEU A 128 -3.17 22.62 -3.65
C LEU A 128 -4.03 21.42 -3.22
N LYS A 129 -4.26 21.26 -1.92
CA LYS A 129 -5.14 20.21 -1.39
C LYS A 129 -6.53 20.26 -2.02
N THR A 130 -7.14 21.44 -2.08
CA THR A 130 -8.47 21.64 -2.70
C THR A 130 -8.45 21.28 -4.20
N LYS A 131 -7.38 21.64 -4.92
CA LYS A 131 -7.22 21.27 -6.34
C LYS A 131 -7.14 19.76 -6.54
N ILE A 132 -6.36 19.08 -5.71
CA ILE A 132 -6.19 17.62 -5.75
C ILE A 132 -7.49 16.91 -5.38
N GLU A 133 -8.19 17.39 -4.36
CA GLU A 133 -9.49 16.86 -3.94
C GLU A 133 -10.52 16.93 -5.08
N LYS A 134 -10.58 18.08 -5.76
CA LYS A 134 -11.44 18.25 -6.95
C LYS A 134 -11.08 17.24 -8.04
N PHE A 135 -9.80 17.10 -8.36
CA PHE A 135 -9.33 16.13 -9.35
C PHE A 135 -9.71 14.69 -9.01
N LEU A 136 -9.52 14.28 -7.75
CA LEU A 136 -9.88 12.94 -7.27
C LEU A 136 -11.40 12.70 -7.35
N ASN A 137 -12.21 13.70 -7.00
CA ASN A 137 -13.66 13.63 -7.14
C ASN A 137 -14.11 13.54 -8.61
N GLU A 138 -13.44 14.25 -9.53
CA GLU A 138 -13.68 14.11 -10.97
C GLU A 138 -13.30 12.71 -11.47
N LYS A 139 -12.16 12.17 -11.04
CA LYS A 139 -11.72 10.80 -11.40
C LYS A 139 -12.65 9.72 -10.87
N LYS A 140 -13.21 9.91 -9.68
CA LYS A 140 -14.23 9.04 -9.10
C LYS A 140 -15.47 8.90 -9.99
N GLY A 141 -15.80 9.91 -10.81
CA GLY A 141 -16.90 9.84 -11.78
C GLY A 141 -16.62 8.98 -13.02
N LYS A 142 -15.36 8.59 -13.31
CA LYS A 142 -15.01 7.89 -14.56
C LYS A 142 -15.43 6.41 -14.55
N THR A 143 -15.20 5.68 -13.46
CA THR A 143 -15.53 4.26 -13.34
C THR A 143 -15.98 3.90 -11.92
N LYS A 144 -16.80 2.85 -11.79
CA LYS A 144 -17.30 2.36 -10.50
C LYS A 144 -16.16 1.90 -9.58
N ASP A 145 -15.12 1.30 -10.16
CA ASP A 145 -13.96 0.81 -9.41
C ASP A 145 -13.14 1.97 -8.84
N LEU A 146 -12.83 2.98 -9.66
CA LEU A 146 -12.13 4.18 -9.19
C LEU A 146 -12.94 4.92 -8.14
N SER A 147 -14.27 4.99 -8.29
CA SER A 147 -15.15 5.58 -7.28
C SER A 147 -15.00 4.92 -5.93
N THR A 148 -14.97 3.58 -5.91
CA THR A 148 -14.83 2.81 -4.68
C THR A 148 -13.44 3.04 -4.05
N LEU A 149 -12.38 2.91 -4.84
CA LEU A 149 -11.00 3.04 -4.37
C LEU A 149 -10.68 4.44 -3.83
N ILE A 150 -11.08 5.49 -4.56
CA ILE A 150 -10.86 6.87 -4.14
C ILE A 150 -11.68 7.19 -2.89
N SER A 151 -12.93 6.71 -2.80
CA SER A 151 -13.75 6.91 -1.61
C SER A 151 -13.16 6.21 -0.38
N TRP A 152 -12.60 5.01 -0.55
CA TRP A 152 -11.89 4.31 0.52
C TRP A 152 -10.62 5.06 0.92
N GLY A 153 -9.89 5.63 -0.04
CA GLY A 153 -8.76 6.50 0.24
C GLY A 153 -9.16 7.67 1.15
N PHE A 154 -10.20 8.44 0.80
CA PHE A 154 -10.66 9.54 1.65
C PHE A 154 -11.07 9.07 3.05
N ARG A 155 -11.80 7.96 3.16
CA ARG A 155 -12.16 7.36 4.45
C ARG A 155 -10.94 6.95 5.28
N LEU A 156 -9.89 6.43 4.63
CA LEU A 156 -8.67 6.03 5.30
C LEU A 156 -7.95 7.26 5.89
N VAL A 157 -7.92 8.37 5.16
CA VAL A 157 -7.37 9.64 5.65
C VAL A 157 -8.14 10.13 6.89
N GLU A 158 -9.48 10.10 6.85
CA GLU A 158 -10.30 10.43 8.02
C GLU A 158 -10.07 9.47 9.20
N TYR A 159 -9.90 8.19 8.91
CA TYR A 159 -9.67 7.15 9.91
C TYR A 159 -8.36 7.36 10.66
N HIS A 160 -7.28 7.73 9.96
CA HIS A 160 -5.98 8.06 10.58
C HIS A 160 -6.04 9.29 11.51
N LYS A 161 -7.11 10.10 11.47
CA LYS A 161 -7.32 11.21 12.42
C LYS A 161 -8.00 10.79 13.71
N ARG A 162 -8.57 9.58 13.79
CA ARG A 162 -9.28 9.15 15.00
C ARG A 162 -8.30 9.01 16.17
N PRO A 163 -8.62 9.57 17.36
CA PRO A 163 -7.71 9.55 18.52
C PRO A 163 -7.29 8.14 18.91
N GLU A 164 -8.21 7.18 18.82
CA GLU A 164 -7.99 5.76 19.09
C GLU A 164 -6.86 5.16 18.22
N TYR A 165 -6.77 5.57 16.95
CA TYR A 165 -5.74 5.08 16.03
C TYR A 165 -4.39 5.75 16.24
N GLN A 166 -4.39 7.05 16.54
CA GLN A 166 -3.16 7.79 16.81
C GLN A 166 -2.48 7.30 18.10
N ALA A 167 -3.28 6.92 19.11
CA ALA A 167 -2.77 6.31 20.33
C ALA A 167 -2.04 4.98 20.06
N VAL A 168 -2.61 4.10 19.23
CA VAL A 168 -2.01 2.81 18.86
C VAL A 168 -0.71 2.96 18.06
N LEU A 169 -0.62 3.97 17.18
CA LEU A 169 0.61 4.28 16.44
C LEU A 169 1.72 4.83 17.34
N HIS A 170 1.37 5.60 18.37
CA HIS A 170 2.32 6.12 19.36
C HIS A 170 2.85 5.04 20.31
N ASP A 171 2.01 4.05 20.65
CA ASP A 171 2.36 2.94 21.56
C ASP A 171 3.03 1.74 20.86
N SER A 172 3.19 1.78 19.53
CA SER A 172 3.88 0.73 18.79
C SER A 172 5.40 0.95 18.86
N PRO A 173 6.19 0.02 19.43
CA PRO A 173 7.64 0.17 19.50
C PRO A 173 8.25 0.12 18.09
N ASN A 174 9.14 1.08 17.81
CA ASN A 174 9.93 1.18 16.57
C ASN A 174 10.77 -0.08 16.29
#